data_AF-A0A2P5FUX7-F1
#
_entry.id   AF-A0A2P5FUX7-F1
#
_cell.length_a   1.000
_cell.length_b   1.000
_cell.length_c   1.000
_cell.angle_alpha   90.00
_cell.angle_beta   90.00
_cell.angle_gamma   90.00
#
_symmetry.space_group_name_H-M   'P 1'
#
loop_
_entity.id
_entity.type
_entity.pdbx_description
1 polymer ?
#
loop_
_entity_poly.entity_id
_entity_poly.type
_entity_poly.pdbx_seq_one_letter_code
_entity_poly.pdbx_strand_id
1 'polypeptide(L)'
;MSIEYISSGPGKTVMCITFPPTPPESASDRQKIREYHQQIHESEGFYVGERPVKSRPYIGSGITRHSANDEKAIAAAKFAVEASDHNKGEDCGGRLEFRKVVRVNIMRAAVFVYYITLQGSDQCFYEAKVLENIHHLTYQLKMFRPAQHYKE
;
A
#
# COMPACT_ATOMS: atom_id res chain seq x y z
N MET A 1 21.40 20.07 -8.86
CA MET A 1 21.19 20.85 -7.63
C MET A 1 22.46 20.72 -6.82
N SER A 2 23.10 21.82 -6.45
CA SER A 2 24.30 21.83 -5.59
C SER A 2 23.91 22.41 -4.24
N ILE A 3 24.48 21.84 -3.17
CA ILE A 3 24.33 22.38 -1.82
C ILE A 3 25.73 22.78 -1.37
N GLU A 4 25.87 24.03 -0.97
CA GLU A 4 27.11 24.54 -0.39
C GLU A 4 27.04 24.38 1.13
N TYR A 5 27.97 23.58 1.67
CA TYR A 5 28.12 23.44 3.11
C TYR A 5 29.38 24.18 3.55
N ILE A 6 29.23 25.14 4.47
CA ILE A 6 30.33 25.89 5.06
C ILE A 6 30.59 25.34 6.46
N SER A 7 31.75 24.71 6.68
CA SER A 7 32.11 24.27 8.03
C SER A 7 32.45 25.46 8.94
N SER A 8 31.92 25.45 10.15
CA SER A 8 32.20 26.49 11.16
C SER A 8 33.45 26.15 11.96
N GLY A 9 34.60 26.68 11.53
CA GLY A 9 35.88 26.61 12.23
C GLY A 9 36.96 27.46 11.56
N PRO A 10 38.09 27.76 12.23
CA PRO A 10 39.21 28.49 11.62
C PRO A 10 39.87 27.62 10.55
N GLY A 11 39.77 28.04 9.28
CA GLY A 11 40.12 27.23 8.10
C GLY A 11 38.90 26.82 7.27
N LYS A 12 38.00 27.76 6.97
CA LYS A 12 36.75 27.54 6.23
C LYS A 12 37.04 26.90 4.87
N THR A 13 36.67 25.64 4.71
CA THR A 13 36.69 24.93 3.42
C THR A 13 35.26 24.82 2.94
N VAL A 14 34.98 25.32 1.73
CA VAL A 14 33.68 25.17 1.08
C VAL A 14 33.69 23.82 0.37
N MET A 15 32.92 22.86 0.88
CA MET A 15 32.69 21.57 0.22
C MET A 15 31.48 21.74 -0.70
N CYS A 16 31.72 21.82 -2.00
CA CYS A 16 30.65 21.91 -2.99
C CYS A 16 30.22 20.48 -3.37
N ILE A 17 29.08 20.03 -2.83
CA ILE A 17 28.53 18.71 -3.17
C ILE A 17 27.65 18.87 -4.40
N THR A 18 28.17 18.42 -5.54
CA THR A 18 27.42 18.37 -6.79
C THR A 18 26.69 17.03 -6.88
N PHE A 19 25.36 17.05 -6.81
CA PHE A 19 24.59 15.85 -7.13
C PHE A 19 24.55 15.68 -8.65
N PRO A 20 24.91 14.51 -9.20
CA PRO A 20 24.74 14.26 -10.61
C PRO A 20 23.26 14.43 -10.98
N PRO A 21 22.94 14.99 -12.17
CA PRO A 21 21.57 15.01 -12.65
C PRO A 21 21.05 13.57 -12.68
N THR A 22 19.83 13.36 -12.21
CA THR A 22 19.16 12.07 -12.32
C THR A 22 19.18 11.67 -13.80
N PRO A 23 19.69 10.48 -14.16
CA PRO A 23 19.66 10.03 -15.55
C PRO A 23 18.24 10.13 -16.08
N PRO A 24 18.02 10.64 -17.31
CA PRO A 24 16.69 10.69 -17.89
C PRO A 24 16.14 9.27 -17.96
N GLU A 25 14.96 9.04 -17.36
CA GLU A 25 14.27 7.76 -17.46
C GLU A 25 14.13 7.36 -18.93
N SER A 26 14.40 6.09 -19.26
CA SER A 26 14.28 5.63 -20.64
C SER A 26 12.82 5.67 -21.09
N ALA A 27 12.56 5.71 -22.40
CA ALA A 27 11.19 5.63 -22.91
C ALA A 27 10.48 4.34 -22.46
N SER A 28 11.23 3.25 -22.29
CA SER A 28 10.76 1.98 -21.74
C SER A 28 10.33 2.12 -20.29
N ASP A 29 11.13 2.79 -19.44
CA ASP A 29 10.78 3.01 -18.03
C ASP A 29 9.51 3.86 -17.92
N ARG A 30 9.38 4.91 -18.74
CA ARG A 30 8.16 5.73 -18.78
C ARG A 30 6.92 4.92 -19.15
N GLN A 31 7.04 4.00 -20.10
CA GLN A 31 5.93 3.14 -20.50
C GLN A 31 5.52 2.19 -19.35
N LYS A 32 6.48 1.54 -18.70
CA LYS A 32 6.21 0.66 -17.57
C LYS A 32 5.61 1.41 -16.37
N ILE A 33 6.03 2.66 -16.12
CA ILE A 33 5.43 3.54 -15.11
C ILE A 33 3.96 3.81 -15.44
N ARG A 34 3.62 4.10 -16.70
CA ARG A 34 2.23 4.33 -17.13
C ARG A 34 1.37 3.09 -16.93
N GLU A 35 1.84 1.93 -17.36
CA GLU A 35 1.13 0.65 -17.17
C GLU A 35 0.91 0.34 -15.69
N TYR A 36 1.92 0.57 -14.85
CA TYR A 36 1.82 0.43 -13.40
C TYR A 36 0.74 1.34 -12.80
N HIS A 37 0.70 2.62 -13.18
CA HIS A 37 -0.33 3.55 -12.71
C HIS A 37 -1.72 3.19 -13.22
N GLN A 38 -1.81 2.68 -14.45
CA GLN A 38 -3.07 2.21 -15.03
C GLN A 38 -3.62 1.00 -14.26
N GLN A 39 -2.77 0.01 -13.94
CA GLN A 39 -3.18 -1.15 -13.12
C GLN A 39 -3.69 -0.73 -11.73
N ILE A 40 -3.02 0.23 -11.09
CA ILE A 40 -3.47 0.76 -9.79
C ILE A 40 -4.82 1.43 -9.92
N HIS A 41 -5.02 2.22 -10.97
CA HIS A 41 -6.27 2.93 -11.19
C HIS A 41 -7.42 1.96 -11.46
N GLU A 42 -7.23 1.00 -12.37
CA GLU A 42 -8.25 0.03 -12.79
C GLU A 42 -8.64 -0.95 -11.67
N SER A 43 -7.69 -1.30 -10.80
CA SER A 43 -7.95 -2.23 -9.68
C SER A 43 -8.19 -1.53 -8.34
N GLU A 44 -8.19 -0.20 -8.33
CA GLU A 44 -8.24 0.63 -7.12
C GLU A 44 -7.15 0.29 -6.09
N GLY A 45 -6.04 -0.30 -6.54
CA GLY A 45 -4.92 -0.73 -5.71
C GLY A 45 -4.96 -2.19 -5.22
N PHE A 46 -6.02 -2.95 -5.53
CA PHE A 46 -6.11 -4.39 -5.19
C PHE A 46 -5.27 -5.28 -6.09
N TYR A 47 -4.88 -4.79 -7.27
CA TYR A 47 -3.94 -5.46 -8.16
C TYR A 47 -2.78 -4.52 -8.51
N VAL A 48 -1.56 -5.02 -8.31
CA VAL A 48 -0.37 -4.32 -8.77
C VAL A 48 0.64 -5.33 -9.28
N GLY A 49 1.18 -5.07 -10.47
CA GLY A 49 2.32 -5.78 -11.01
C GLY A 49 3.62 -5.44 -10.29
N GLU A 50 4.73 -5.98 -10.78
CA GLU A 50 6.05 -5.58 -10.30
C GLU A 50 6.29 -4.10 -10.52
N ARG A 51 6.88 -3.46 -9.51
CA ARG A 51 7.17 -2.04 -9.57
C ARG A 51 8.22 -1.80 -10.67
N PRO A 52 7.95 -0.89 -11.62
CA PRO A 52 8.75 -0.78 -12.85
C PRO A 52 10.14 -0.18 -12.63
N VAL A 53 10.35 0.53 -11.53
CA VAL A 53 11.64 1.16 -11.19
C VAL A 53 12.03 0.79 -9.77
N LYS A 54 13.30 0.44 -9.56
CA LYS A 54 13.96 0.37 -8.24
C LYS A 54 14.14 1.78 -7.68
N SER A 55 13.07 2.56 -7.60
CA SER A 55 13.14 3.87 -6.96
C SER A 55 13.40 3.67 -5.48
N ARG A 56 14.29 4.50 -4.92
CA ARG A 56 14.60 4.57 -3.49
C ARG A 56 13.30 4.52 -2.66
N PRO A 57 13.30 3.89 -1.48
CA PRO A 57 12.11 3.59 -0.67
C PRO A 57 11.53 4.85 -0.01
N TYR A 58 11.12 5.83 -0.82
CA TYR A 58 10.50 7.04 -0.34
C TYR A 58 9.03 6.77 -0.01
N ILE A 59 8.63 7.33 1.13
CA ILE A 59 7.25 7.49 1.58
C ILE A 59 6.43 8.12 0.43
N GLY A 60 5.24 7.58 0.17
CA GLY A 60 4.31 8.08 -0.86
C GLY A 60 4.55 7.54 -2.27
N SER A 61 5.54 6.68 -2.47
CA SER A 61 5.95 6.25 -3.80
C SER A 61 5.13 5.04 -4.31
N GLY A 62 3.81 5.03 -4.18
CA GLY A 62 2.96 4.00 -4.79
C GLY A 62 2.68 2.75 -3.95
N ILE A 63 2.02 1.78 -4.59
CA ILE A 63 1.48 0.56 -3.99
C ILE A 63 2.40 -0.62 -4.33
N THR A 64 2.77 -1.42 -3.33
CA THR A 64 3.59 -2.62 -3.51
C THR A 64 2.88 -3.86 -3.03
N ARG A 65 3.10 -4.99 -3.71
CA ARG A 65 2.63 -6.29 -3.27
C ARG A 65 3.36 -6.71 -1.99
N HIS A 66 2.62 -7.27 -1.05
CA HIS A 66 3.14 -7.83 0.20
C HIS A 66 2.73 -9.30 0.35
N SER A 67 3.36 -9.98 1.31
CA SER A 67 3.03 -11.38 1.64
C SER A 67 1.64 -11.46 2.25
N ALA A 68 0.82 -12.41 1.79
CA ALA A 68 -0.48 -12.71 2.41
C ALA A 68 -0.34 -13.25 3.85
N ASN A 69 0.85 -13.73 4.22
CA ASN A 69 1.17 -14.23 5.56
C ASN A 69 1.75 -13.13 6.49
N ASP A 70 1.75 -11.87 6.06
CA ASP A 70 2.19 -10.75 6.89
C ASP A 70 1.24 -10.56 8.09
N GLU A 71 1.78 -10.58 9.31
CA GLU A 71 0.98 -10.54 10.54
C GLU A 71 0.13 -9.28 10.65
N LYS A 72 0.64 -8.12 10.19
CA LYS A 72 -0.11 -6.86 10.20
C LYS A 72 -1.22 -6.89 9.17
N ALA A 73 -0.96 -7.45 7.98
CA ALA A 73 -1.99 -7.64 6.97
C ALA A 73 -3.11 -8.57 7.47
N ILE A 74 -2.77 -9.66 8.16
CA ILE A 74 -3.75 -10.58 8.76
C ILE A 74 -4.56 -9.86 9.85
N ALA A 75 -3.91 -9.08 10.72
CA ALA A 75 -4.59 -8.31 11.76
C ALA A 75 -5.56 -7.27 11.15
N ALA A 76 -5.12 -6.54 10.13
CA ALA A 76 -5.95 -5.59 9.40
C ALA A 76 -7.14 -6.28 8.70
N ALA A 77 -6.94 -7.48 8.15
CA ALA A 77 -7.99 -8.27 7.52
C ALA A 77 -9.05 -8.74 8.53
N LYS A 78 -8.63 -9.25 9.70
CA LYS A 78 -9.54 -9.64 10.78
C LYS A 78 -10.35 -8.44 11.28
N PHE A 79 -9.69 -7.32 11.52
CA PHE A 79 -10.34 -6.06 11.88
C PHE A 79 -11.37 -5.64 10.83
N ALA A 80 -11.05 -5.76 9.54
CA ALA A 80 -11.96 -5.38 8.46
C ALA A 80 -13.25 -6.22 8.46
N VAL A 81 -13.14 -7.54 8.69
CA VAL A 81 -14.29 -8.44 8.77
C VAL A 81 -15.15 -8.10 10.00
N GLU A 82 -14.54 -7.97 11.18
CA GLU A 82 -15.23 -7.60 12.42
C GLU A 82 -15.95 -6.24 12.28
N ALA A 83 -15.26 -5.21 11.78
CA ALA A 83 -15.85 -3.90 11.56
C ALA A 83 -16.94 -3.90 10.46
N SER A 84 -16.89 -4.84 9.51
CA SER A 84 -17.94 -4.97 8.48
C SER A 84 -19.23 -5.55 9.04
N ASP A 85 -19.13 -6.48 9.98
CA ASP A 85 -20.28 -7.10 10.65
C ASP A 85 -20.98 -6.09 11.58
N HIS A 86 -20.20 -5.30 12.33
CA HIS A 86 -20.74 -4.25 13.20
C HIS A 86 -21.56 -3.18 12.44
N ASN A 87 -21.26 -2.94 11.17
CA ASN A 87 -21.97 -1.96 10.35
C ASN A 87 -23.27 -2.49 9.73
N LYS A 88 -23.53 -3.80 9.75
CA LYS A 88 -24.69 -4.43 9.08
C LYS A 88 -25.91 -4.66 9.97
N GLY A 89 -25.83 -4.33 11.26
CA GLY A 89 -26.92 -4.56 12.23
C GLY A 89 -27.08 -6.04 12.59
N GLU A 90 -27.56 -6.32 13.80
CA GLU A 90 -27.62 -7.67 14.38
C GLU A 90 -28.62 -8.63 13.68
N ASP A 91 -29.47 -8.13 12.78
CA ASP A 91 -30.61 -8.87 12.22
C ASP A 91 -30.33 -9.63 10.91
N CYS A 92 -29.14 -9.47 10.30
CA CYS A 92 -28.85 -10.04 8.99
C CYS A 92 -27.86 -11.21 9.09
N GLY A 93 -28.40 -12.41 9.33
CA GLY A 93 -27.83 -13.74 9.01
C GLY A 93 -26.31 -13.93 9.13
N GLY A 94 -25.87 -14.62 10.18
CA GLY A 94 -24.54 -15.25 10.30
C GLY A 94 -23.35 -14.29 10.21
N ARG A 95 -22.64 -14.08 11.33
CA ARG A 95 -21.39 -13.28 11.34
C ARG A 95 -20.40 -13.84 10.33
N LEU A 96 -19.86 -12.98 9.47
CA LEU A 96 -18.84 -13.38 8.50
C LEU A 96 -17.54 -13.61 9.27
N GLU A 97 -16.91 -14.77 9.11
CA GLU A 97 -15.64 -15.03 9.77
C GLU A 97 -14.48 -14.95 8.78
N PHE A 98 -13.36 -14.41 9.24
CA PHE A 98 -12.13 -14.36 8.47
C PHE A 98 -11.55 -15.78 8.32
N ARG A 99 -11.29 -16.23 7.09
CA ARG A 99 -10.53 -17.47 6.84
C ARG A 99 -9.05 -17.21 6.54
N LYS A 100 -8.76 -16.46 5.49
CA LYS A 100 -7.38 -16.19 5.05
C LYS A 100 -7.28 -14.92 4.22
N VAL A 101 -6.09 -14.32 4.23
CA VAL A 101 -5.69 -13.33 3.24
C VAL A 101 -5.24 -14.08 1.99
N VAL A 102 -5.68 -13.62 0.82
CA VAL A 102 -5.29 -14.17 -0.49
C VAL A 102 -4.28 -13.25 -1.17
N ARG A 103 -4.47 -11.94 -1.01
CA ARG A 103 -3.61 -10.92 -1.59
C ARG A 103 -3.58 -9.71 -0.67
N VAL A 104 -2.42 -9.09 -0.58
CA VAL A 104 -2.28 -7.80 0.07
C VAL A 104 -1.35 -6.91 -0.72
N ASN A 105 -1.77 -5.68 -0.94
CA ASN A 105 -0.91 -4.61 -1.39
C ASN A 105 -0.92 -3.49 -0.36
N ILE A 106 0.21 -2.81 -0.20
CA ILE A 106 0.38 -1.77 0.81
C ILE A 106 0.89 -0.51 0.13
N MET A 107 0.27 0.62 0.45
CA MET A 107 0.82 1.94 0.20
C MET A 107 1.41 2.48 1.50
N ARG A 108 2.70 2.81 1.49
CA ARG A 108 3.38 3.46 2.62
C ARG A 108 3.37 4.97 2.40
N ALA A 109 2.55 5.70 3.14
CA ALA A 109 2.52 7.16 3.15
C ALA A 109 2.80 7.66 4.59
N ALA A 110 2.20 8.79 5.01
CA ALA A 110 2.13 9.15 6.43
C ALA A 110 1.30 8.15 7.27
N VAL A 111 0.50 7.32 6.59
CA VAL A 111 -0.25 6.17 7.13
C VAL A 111 0.06 4.94 6.27
N PHE A 112 -0.15 3.74 6.80
CA PHE A 112 -0.19 2.54 5.96
C PHE A 112 -1.61 2.36 5.43
N VAL A 113 -1.75 2.15 4.13
CA VAL A 113 -3.02 1.78 3.49
C VAL A 113 -2.90 0.37 2.97
N TYR A 114 -3.69 -0.53 3.54
CA TYR A 114 -3.78 -1.92 3.15
C TYR A 114 -4.93 -2.09 2.16
N TYR A 115 -4.62 -2.70 1.02
CA TYR A 115 -5.57 -3.17 0.00
C TYR A 115 -5.57 -4.69 0.08
N ILE A 116 -6.55 -5.25 0.77
CA ILE A 116 -6.60 -6.65 1.17
C ILE A 116 -7.67 -7.37 0.36
N THR A 117 -7.31 -8.49 -0.26
CA THR A 117 -8.26 -9.49 -0.74
C THR A 117 -8.25 -10.66 0.24
N LEU A 118 -9.41 -11.01 0.80
CA LEU A 118 -9.56 -12.06 1.81
C LEU A 118 -10.69 -13.03 1.45
N GLN A 119 -10.64 -14.23 2.01
CA GLN A 119 -11.72 -15.21 1.93
C GLN A 119 -12.50 -15.26 3.25
N GLY A 120 -13.83 -15.25 3.16
CA GLY A 120 -14.74 -15.37 4.30
C GLY A 120 -15.11 -16.83 4.63
N SER A 121 -15.83 -17.03 5.72
CA SER A 121 -16.35 -18.35 6.15
C SER A 121 -17.32 -18.97 5.16
N ASP A 122 -18.02 -18.13 4.41
CA ASP A 122 -18.94 -18.45 3.33
C ASP A 122 -18.24 -18.89 2.02
N GLN A 123 -16.91 -18.95 2.04
CA GLN A 123 -16.05 -19.29 0.90
C GLN A 123 -15.99 -18.21 -0.19
N CYS A 124 -16.68 -17.07 -0.03
CA CYS A 124 -16.62 -15.94 -0.94
C CYS A 124 -15.35 -15.10 -0.69
N PHE A 125 -15.00 -14.29 -1.69
CA PHE A 125 -13.89 -13.34 -1.61
C PHE A 125 -14.38 -11.92 -1.43
N TYR A 126 -13.61 -11.16 -0.65
CA TYR A 126 -13.90 -9.78 -0.32
C TYR A 126 -12.67 -8.89 -0.51
N GLU A 127 -12.93 -7.63 -0.82
CA GLU A 127 -11.93 -6.57 -0.89
C GLU A 127 -12.15 -5.59 0.26
N ALA A 128 -11.08 -5.35 1.01
CA ALA A 128 -11.07 -4.42 2.12
C ALA A 128 -9.97 -3.38 1.99
N LYS A 129 -10.31 -2.12 2.24
CA LYS A 129 -9.35 -1.01 2.36
C LYS A 129 -9.25 -0.58 3.83
N VAL A 130 -8.08 -0.79 4.42
CA VAL A 130 -7.83 -0.50 5.84
C VAL A 130 -6.70 0.49 5.97
N LEU A 131 -6.89 1.53 6.79
CA LEU A 131 -5.85 2.50 7.13
C LEU A 131 -5.29 2.18 8.51
N GLU A 132 -3.98 2.12 8.66
CA GLU A 132 -3.28 2.05 9.95
C GLU A 132 -2.61 3.40 10.21
N ASN A 133 -3.02 4.03 11.31
CA ASN A 133 -2.38 5.24 11.78
C ASN A 133 -1.11 4.88 12.56
N ILE A 134 0.06 5.26 12.04
CA ILE A 134 1.37 4.91 12.61
C ILE A 134 1.56 5.51 14.02
N HIS A 135 0.94 6.66 14.31
CA HIS A 135 1.08 7.34 15.59
C HIS A 135 0.18 6.78 16.69
N HIS A 136 -0.97 6.20 16.32
CA HIS A 136 -1.96 5.72 17.28
C HIS A 136 -2.17 4.21 17.25
N LEU A 137 -1.50 3.50 16.32
CA LEU A 137 -1.65 2.06 16.10
C LEU A 137 -3.12 1.62 15.94
N THR A 138 -3.96 2.53 15.43
CA THR A 138 -5.38 2.28 15.20
C THR A 138 -5.66 1.92 13.75
N TYR A 139 -6.58 0.98 13.55
CA TYR A 139 -7.12 0.67 12.24
C TYR A 139 -8.42 1.43 11.97
N GLN A 140 -8.61 1.80 10.71
CA GLN A 140 -9.86 2.37 10.22
C GLN A 140 -10.28 1.66 8.94
N LEU A 141 -11.49 1.11 8.94
CA LEU A 141 -12.09 0.51 7.75
C LEU A 141 -12.61 1.62 6.85
N LYS A 142 -12.15 1.66 5.59
CA LYS A 142 -12.63 2.63 4.59
C LYS A 142 -13.53 1.99 3.55
N MET A 143 -13.35 0.70 3.28
CA MET A 143 -14.16 -0.03 2.31
C MET A 143 -14.16 -1.51 2.68
N PHE A 144 -15.32 -2.14 2.54
CA PHE A 144 -15.48 -3.58 2.56
C PHE A 144 -16.58 -3.98 1.56
N ARG A 145 -16.26 -4.81 0.57
CA ARG A 145 -17.22 -5.26 -0.46
C ARG A 145 -16.85 -6.64 -0.99
N PRO A 146 -17.78 -7.33 -1.68
CA PRO A 146 -17.43 -8.51 -2.48
C PRO A 146 -16.29 -8.20 -3.45
N ALA A 147 -15.36 -9.14 -3.63
CA ALA A 147 -14.20 -8.91 -4.48
C ALA A 147 -14.62 -8.72 -5.94
N GLN A 148 -14.13 -7.64 -6.57
CA GLN A 148 -14.41 -7.31 -7.96
C GLN A 148 -13.20 -7.61 -8.86
N HIS A 149 -12.00 -7.51 -8.30
CA HIS A 149 -10.72 -7.61 -9.01
C HIS A 149 -10.01 -8.93 -8.73
N TYR A 150 -10.66 -9.86 -8.04
CA TYR A 150 -10.16 -11.21 -7.80
C TYR A 150 -11.03 -12.24 -8.53
N LYS A 151 -10.39 -13.04 -9.37
CA LYS A 151 -10.97 -14.24 -9.99
C LYS A 151 -10.11 -15.42 -9.51
N GLU A 152 -10.75 -16.50 -9.07
CA GLU A 152 -10.06 -17.75 -8.70
C GLU A 152 -9.27 -18.35 -9.87
#